data_AF-A0A3A0DLQ7-F1
#
_entry.id   AF-A0A3A0DLQ7-F1
#
_cell.length_a   1.000
_cell.length_b   1.000
_cell.length_c   1.000
_cell.angle_alpha   90.00
_cell.angle_beta   90.00
_cell.angle_gamma   90.00
#
_symmetry.space_group_name_H-M   'P 1'
#
loop_
_entity.id
_entity.type
_entity.pdbx_description
1 polymer ?
#
loop_
_entity_poly.entity_id
_entity_poly.type
_entity_poly.pdbx_seq_one_letter_code
_entity_poly.pdbx_strand_id
1 'polypeptide(L)'
;MTTLLTLSSLLAEIGDNFPQSGPRRSWSDLGAYGIAAVIVAIAAAVAAQLRKRNDMSEHCDKPWKLFRELCQVHGLDRQSQRLLAQLARERRLAQPAEVFLWSQGFAPEGLPPALQHHAARLERLRQQLFE
;
A
#
# COMPACT_ATOMS: atom_id res chain seq x y z
N MET A 1 -51.44 58.82 38.84
CA MET A 1 -50.02 58.39 38.79
C MET A 1 -49.90 56.86 38.88
N THR A 2 -50.62 56.11 38.05
CA THR A 2 -50.69 54.63 38.13
C THR A 2 -50.56 53.95 36.76
N THR A 3 -50.54 54.72 35.67
CA THR A 3 -50.50 54.21 34.29
C THR A 3 -49.08 54.02 33.73
N LEU A 4 -48.05 54.52 34.41
CA LEU A 4 -46.65 54.39 33.95
C LEU A 4 -45.99 53.09 34.38
N LEU A 5 -46.43 52.47 35.49
CA LEU A 5 -45.83 51.23 36.01
C LEU A 5 -46.26 49.99 35.21
N THR A 6 -47.45 50.00 34.62
CA THR A 6 -47.95 48.89 33.81
C THR A 6 -47.30 48.81 32.43
N LEU A 7 -46.84 49.94 31.89
CA LEU A 7 -46.19 49.97 30.58
C LEU A 7 -44.76 49.39 30.65
N SER A 8 -44.06 49.59 31.77
CA SER A 8 -42.72 49.03 31.98
C SER A 8 -42.74 47.51 32.18
N SER A 9 -43.74 46.96 32.86
CA SER A 9 -43.84 45.51 33.03
C SER A 9 -44.18 44.81 31.71
N LEU A 10 -45.02 45.43 30.87
CA LEU A 10 -45.39 44.89 29.57
C LEU A 10 -44.21 44.90 28.58
N LEU A 11 -43.35 45.94 28.65
CA LEU A 11 -42.10 45.96 27.87
C LEU A 11 -41.05 44.95 28.37
N ALA A 12 -41.01 44.68 29.68
CA ALA A 12 -40.10 43.69 30.25
C ALA A 12 -40.48 42.25 29.84
N GLU A 13 -41.77 41.95 29.76
CA GLU A 13 -42.28 40.62 29.40
C GLU A 13 -42.11 40.29 27.90
N ILE A 14 -42.09 41.30 27.03
CA ILE A 14 -41.81 41.15 25.59
C ILE A 14 -40.32 40.87 25.32
N GLY A 15 -39.42 41.26 26.24
CA GLY A 15 -37.98 41.02 26.11
C GLY A 15 -37.53 39.60 26.43
N ASP A 16 -38.36 38.81 27.12
CA ASP A 16 -37.97 37.51 27.68
C ASP A 16 -38.20 36.32 26.73
N ASN A 17 -38.90 36.57 25.62
CA ASN A 17 -39.27 35.55 24.62
C ASN A 17 -38.45 35.60 23.33
N PHE A 18 -37.26 36.21 23.34
CA PHE A 18 -36.34 36.03 22.22
C PHE A 18 -35.73 34.62 22.30
N PRO A 19 -36.00 33.72 21.34
CA PRO A 19 -35.42 32.39 21.33
C PRO A 19 -33.89 32.53 21.35
N GLN A 20 -33.33 32.15 22.48
CA GLN A 20 -31.93 32.24 22.79
C GLN A 20 -31.16 31.31 21.85
N SER A 21 -30.40 31.89 20.92
CA SER A 21 -29.32 31.26 20.16
C SER A 21 -29.67 29.98 19.40
N GLY A 22 -29.86 30.10 18.09
CA GLY A 22 -29.55 29.00 17.17
C GLY A 22 -28.16 28.41 17.47
N PRO A 23 -27.93 27.12 17.19
CA PRO A 23 -26.78 26.38 17.68
C PRO A 23 -25.52 27.20 17.40
N ARG A 24 -24.89 27.69 18.48
CA ARG A 24 -23.61 28.37 18.41
C ARG A 24 -22.65 27.34 17.84
N ARG A 25 -22.48 27.34 16.52
CA ARG A 25 -21.51 26.52 15.81
C ARG A 25 -20.17 26.92 16.42
N SER A 26 -19.73 26.12 17.38
CA SER A 26 -18.63 26.48 18.24
C SER A 26 -17.44 26.64 17.32
N TRP A 27 -16.75 27.77 17.36
CA TRP A 27 -15.57 27.97 16.53
C TRP A 27 -14.49 26.91 16.83
N SER A 28 -14.58 26.26 18.00
CA SER A 28 -13.81 25.07 18.36
C SER A 28 -14.20 23.81 17.58
N ASP A 29 -15.47 23.63 17.21
CA ASP A 29 -15.91 22.53 16.34
C ASP A 29 -15.36 22.71 14.93
N LEU A 30 -15.25 23.95 14.43
CA LEU A 30 -14.59 24.20 13.13
C LEU A 30 -13.14 23.71 13.11
N GLY A 31 -12.40 23.89 14.22
CA GLY A 31 -11.05 23.36 14.36
C GLY A 31 -11.02 21.83 14.39
N ALA A 32 -11.95 21.22 15.13
CA ALA A 32 -12.08 19.76 15.20
C ALA A 32 -12.42 19.14 13.83
N TYR A 33 -13.35 19.74 13.08
CA TYR A 33 -13.69 19.31 11.72
C TYR A 33 -12.52 19.48 10.76
N GLY A 34 -11.74 20.55 10.88
CA GLY A 34 -10.52 20.75 10.08
C GLY A 34 -9.49 19.64 10.32
N ILE A 35 -9.21 19.32 11.58
CA ILE A 35 -8.28 18.24 11.94
C ILE A 35 -8.80 16.88 11.44
N ALA A 36 -10.09 16.59 11.63
CA ALA A 36 -10.70 15.37 11.13
C ALA A 36 -10.59 15.25 9.61
N ALA A 37 -10.83 16.34 8.87
CA ALA A 37 -10.70 16.38 7.42
C ALA A 37 -9.25 16.11 6.97
N VAL A 38 -8.26 16.68 7.66
CA VAL A 38 -6.84 16.44 7.38
C VAL A 38 -6.48 14.98 7.62
N ILE A 39 -6.91 14.38 8.73
CA ILE A 39 -6.66 12.96 9.03
C ILE A 39 -7.26 12.07 7.96
N VAL A 40 -8.51 12.32 7.55
CA VAL A 40 -9.18 11.56 6.49
C VAL A 40 -8.45 11.70 5.16
N ALA A 41 -7.99 12.91 4.81
CA ALA A 41 -7.22 13.15 3.59
C ALA A 41 -5.88 12.41 3.61
N ILE A 42 -5.15 12.41 4.74
CA ILE A 42 -3.90 11.67 4.90
C ILE A 42 -4.16 10.16 4.81
N ALA A 43 -5.17 9.66 5.51
CA ALA A 43 -5.54 8.25 5.47
C ALA A 43 -5.92 7.81 4.05
N ALA A 44 -6.69 8.63 3.33
CA ALA A 44 -7.04 8.38 1.94
C ALA A 44 -5.81 8.42 1.02
N ALA A 45 -4.87 9.35 1.22
CA ALA A 45 -3.63 9.43 0.46
C ALA A 45 -2.73 8.21 0.72
N VAL A 46 -2.57 7.80 1.97
CA VAL A 46 -1.81 6.58 2.34
C VAL A 46 -2.49 5.35 1.78
N ALA A 47 -3.82 5.22 1.91
CA ALA A 47 -4.57 4.11 1.35
C ALA A 47 -4.48 4.08 -0.18
N ALA A 48 -4.52 5.23 -0.86
CA ALA A 48 -4.33 5.33 -2.30
C ALA A 48 -2.90 4.99 -2.71
N GLN A 49 -1.90 5.37 -1.92
CA GLN A 49 -0.50 5.06 -2.19
C GLN A 49 -0.21 3.57 -1.95
N LEU A 50 -0.77 2.98 -0.89
CA LEU A 50 -0.72 1.55 -0.64
C LEU A 50 -1.49 0.79 -1.71
N ARG A 51 -2.68 1.24 -2.11
CA ARG A 51 -3.41 0.69 -3.26
C ARG A 51 -2.60 0.80 -4.54
N LYS A 52 -1.93 1.92 -4.82
CA LYS A 52 -1.04 2.06 -5.99
C LYS A 52 0.16 1.12 -5.94
N ARG A 53 0.66 0.78 -4.74
CA ARG A 53 1.69 -0.25 -4.54
C ARG A 53 1.12 -1.66 -4.63
N ASN A 54 -0.14 -1.84 -4.22
CA ASN A 54 -0.84 -3.12 -4.21
C ASN A 54 -1.61 -3.40 -5.52
N ASP A 55 -1.74 -2.41 -6.40
CA ASP A 55 -2.16 -2.48 -7.81
C ASP A 55 -1.08 -3.15 -8.67
N MET A 56 -0.32 -4.08 -8.08
CA MET A 56 0.21 -5.22 -8.81
C MET A 56 -0.90 -6.21 -9.21
N SER A 57 -2.17 -5.88 -8.94
CA SER A 57 -3.38 -6.53 -9.49
C SER A 57 -3.61 -6.25 -10.97
N GLU A 58 -3.05 -5.16 -11.52
CA GLU A 58 -2.89 -5.11 -12.98
C GLU A 58 -1.90 -6.21 -13.33
N HIS A 59 -2.37 -7.18 -14.12
CA HIS A 59 -1.53 -8.21 -14.71
C HIS A 59 -0.25 -7.52 -15.18
N CYS A 60 0.85 -7.73 -14.45
CA CYS A 60 2.11 -7.20 -14.88
C CYS A 60 2.46 -8.02 -16.12
N ASP A 61 2.04 -7.56 -17.31
CA ASP A 61 2.26 -8.18 -18.63
C ASP A 61 3.74 -8.36 -18.97
N LYS A 62 4.64 -8.03 -18.04
CA LYS A 62 6.09 -8.12 -18.16
C LYS A 62 6.65 -8.98 -17.02
N PRO A 63 6.36 -10.29 -16.97
CA PRO A 63 6.97 -11.23 -16.01
C PRO A 63 8.50 -11.17 -16.01
N TRP A 64 9.10 -10.83 -17.16
CA TRP A 64 10.54 -10.59 -17.31
C TRP A 64 11.06 -9.34 -16.58
N LYS A 65 10.25 -8.31 -16.40
CA LYS A 65 10.63 -7.10 -15.67
C LYS A 65 10.79 -7.41 -14.19
N LEU A 66 9.81 -8.12 -13.61
CA LEU A 66 9.83 -8.54 -12.20
C LEU A 66 11.01 -9.47 -11.92
N PHE A 67 11.26 -10.44 -12.80
CA PHE A 67 12.45 -11.29 -12.71
C PHE A 67 13.76 -10.50 -12.70
N ARG A 68 13.89 -9.50 -13.58
CA ARG A 68 15.10 -8.67 -13.65
C ARG A 68 15.28 -7.79 -12.41
N GLU A 69 14.19 -7.23 -11.89
CA GLU A 69 14.22 -6.42 -10.66
C GLU A 69 14.61 -7.27 -9.46
N LEU A 70 14.06 -8.48 -9.31
CA LEU A 70 14.49 -9.43 -8.28
C LEU A 70 15.97 -9.77 -8.43
N CYS A 71 16.43 -10.09 -9.64
CA CYS A 71 17.84 -10.35 -9.88
C CYS A 71 18.75 -9.17 -9.50
N GLN A 72 18.31 -7.93 -9.71
CA GLN A 72 19.07 -6.74 -9.29
C GLN A 72 19.13 -6.59 -7.77
N VAL A 73 18.03 -6.81 -7.07
CA VAL A 73 17.99 -6.74 -5.60
C VAL A 73 18.92 -7.77 -4.97
N HIS A 74 18.99 -8.97 -5.55
CA HIS A 74 19.93 -10.02 -5.12
C HIS A 74 21.36 -9.85 -5.66
N GLY A 75 21.66 -8.77 -6.38
CA GLY A 75 23.01 -8.49 -6.90
C GLY A 75 23.50 -9.48 -7.95
N LEU A 76 22.60 -10.14 -8.68
CA LEU A 76 22.95 -11.17 -9.65
C LEU A 76 23.51 -10.58 -10.95
N ASP A 77 24.63 -11.13 -11.41
CA ASP A 77 25.25 -10.78 -12.67
C ASP A 77 24.44 -11.30 -13.88
N ARG A 78 24.69 -10.73 -15.07
CA ARG A 78 23.94 -11.08 -16.29
C ARG A 78 24.04 -12.56 -16.69
N GLN A 79 25.15 -13.24 -16.39
CA GLN A 79 25.26 -14.67 -16.71
C GLN A 79 24.41 -15.51 -15.76
N SER A 80 24.42 -15.16 -14.47
CA SER A 80 23.55 -15.81 -13.46
C SER A 80 22.07 -15.59 -13.74
N GLN A 81 21.69 -14.39 -14.20
CA GLN A 81 20.33 -14.11 -14.68
C GLN A 81 19.92 -15.02 -15.84
N ARG A 82 20.81 -15.20 -16.84
CA ARG A 82 20.56 -16.11 -17.97
C ARG A 82 20.42 -17.55 -17.52
N LEU A 83 21.23 -17.98 -16.55
CA LEU A 83 21.19 -19.34 -16.01
C LEU A 83 19.85 -19.62 -15.31
N LEU A 84 19.38 -18.69 -14.47
CA LEU A 84 18.08 -18.78 -13.80
C LEU A 84 16.91 -18.75 -14.78
N ALA A 85 16.99 -17.90 -15.81
CA ALA A 85 16.00 -17.84 -16.87
C ALA A 85 15.93 -19.17 -17.66
N GLN A 86 17.08 -19.81 -17.91
CA GLN A 86 17.14 -21.11 -18.53
C GLN A 86 16.55 -22.19 -17.62
N LEU A 87 16.84 -22.16 -16.31
CA LEU A 87 16.23 -23.07 -15.34
C LEU A 87 14.70 -22.96 -15.33
N ALA A 88 14.16 -21.74 -15.32
CA ALA A 88 12.72 -21.51 -15.39
C ALA A 88 12.10 -22.13 -16.65
N ARG A 89 12.79 -21.98 -17.79
CA ARG A 89 12.33 -22.50 -19.09
C ARG A 89 12.37 -24.02 -19.15
N GLU A 90 13.46 -24.65 -18.70
CA GLU A 90 13.59 -26.11 -18.66
C GLU A 90 12.57 -26.75 -17.72
N ARG A 91 12.21 -26.06 -16.63
CA ARG A 91 11.16 -26.48 -15.70
C ARG A 91 9.75 -26.07 -16.12
N ARG A 92 9.60 -25.39 -17.26
CA ARG A 92 8.32 -24.91 -17.82
C ARG A 92 7.50 -24.12 -16.80
N LEU A 93 8.15 -23.30 -15.99
CA LEU A 93 7.46 -22.41 -15.05
C LEU A 93 6.61 -21.41 -15.82
N ALA A 94 5.43 -21.09 -15.29
CA ALA A 94 4.53 -20.14 -15.95
C ALA A 94 5.16 -18.73 -15.96
N GLN A 95 5.91 -18.40 -14.90
CA GLN A 95 6.68 -17.16 -14.82
C GLN A 95 8.13 -17.42 -14.41
N PRO A 96 9.12 -16.71 -14.99
CA PRO A 96 10.52 -16.84 -14.62
C PRO A 96 10.81 -16.45 -13.17
N ALA A 97 9.98 -15.59 -12.57
CA ALA A 97 10.11 -15.19 -11.17
C ALA A 97 9.73 -16.29 -10.17
N GLU A 98 8.97 -17.31 -10.58
CA GLU A 98 8.61 -18.43 -9.69
C GLU A 98 9.84 -19.22 -9.21
N VAL A 99 10.97 -19.12 -9.92
CA VAL A 99 12.25 -19.68 -9.48
C VAL A 99 12.65 -19.18 -8.09
N PHE A 100 12.30 -17.93 -7.73
CA PHE A 100 12.58 -17.36 -6.42
C PHE A 100 11.67 -17.88 -5.31
N LEU A 101 10.61 -18.61 -5.66
CA LEU A 101 9.71 -19.25 -4.69
C LEU A 101 10.08 -20.72 -4.48
N TRP A 102 10.84 -21.31 -5.39
CA TRP A 102 11.08 -22.75 -5.42
C TRP A 102 12.55 -23.12 -5.19
N SER A 103 12.99 -23.03 -3.93
CA SER A 103 14.36 -23.37 -3.51
C SER A 103 14.74 -24.84 -3.77
N GLN A 104 13.77 -25.76 -3.64
CA GLN A 104 13.97 -27.19 -3.92
C GLN A 104 14.30 -27.46 -5.39
N GLY A 105 13.90 -26.55 -6.30
CA GLY A 105 14.16 -26.69 -7.73
C GLY A 105 15.64 -26.64 -8.11
N PHE A 106 16.50 -26.16 -7.21
CA PHE A 106 17.94 -26.02 -7.41
C PHE A 106 18.75 -27.25 -7.00
N ALA A 107 18.13 -28.23 -6.32
CA ALA A 107 18.83 -29.41 -5.85
C ALA A 107 19.47 -30.18 -7.02
N PRO A 108 20.75 -30.61 -6.89
CA PRO A 108 21.49 -31.23 -7.99
C PRO A 108 20.85 -32.52 -8.51
N GLU A 109 20.16 -33.25 -7.63
CA GLU A 109 19.46 -34.51 -7.92
C GLU A 109 18.28 -34.33 -8.88
N GLY A 110 17.69 -33.12 -8.93
CA GLY A 110 16.53 -32.80 -9.78
C GLY A 110 16.87 -31.97 -11.02
N LEU A 111 18.15 -31.67 -11.28
CA LEU A 111 18.51 -30.74 -12.35
C LEU A 111 18.29 -31.33 -13.75
N PRO A 112 17.72 -30.55 -14.68
CA PRO A 112 17.61 -30.95 -16.09
C PRO A 112 18.99 -31.31 -16.66
N PRO A 113 19.09 -32.31 -17.56
CA PRO A 113 20.37 -32.75 -18.13
C PRO A 113 21.21 -31.61 -18.72
N ALA A 114 20.55 -30.65 -19.37
CA ALA A 114 21.20 -29.47 -19.96
C ALA A 114 21.88 -28.54 -18.94
N LEU A 115 21.50 -28.62 -17.66
CA LEU A 115 21.97 -27.74 -16.59
C LEU A 115 22.88 -28.45 -15.59
N GLN A 116 23.11 -29.75 -15.73
CA GLN A 116 23.96 -30.52 -14.81
C GLN A 116 25.41 -30.01 -14.78
N HIS A 117 25.95 -29.58 -15.92
CA HIS A 117 27.28 -28.96 -15.99
C HIS A 117 27.38 -27.63 -15.22
N HIS A 118 26.25 -27.01 -14.88
CA HIS A 118 26.17 -25.78 -14.11
C HIS A 118 25.69 -26.01 -12.66
N ALA A 119 25.59 -27.26 -12.19
CA ALA A 119 25.07 -27.59 -10.86
C ALA A 119 25.78 -26.82 -9.73
N ALA A 120 27.12 -26.77 -9.76
CA ALA A 120 27.90 -26.02 -8.76
C ALA A 120 27.60 -24.50 -8.78
N ARG A 121 27.28 -23.93 -9.94
CA ARG A 121 26.91 -22.52 -10.05
C ARG A 121 25.47 -22.28 -9.58
N LEU A 122 24.55 -23.19 -9.89
CA LEU A 122 23.17 -23.14 -9.41
C LEU A 122 23.08 -23.26 -7.89
N GLU A 123 23.92 -24.09 -7.28
CA GLU A 123 23.95 -24.24 -5.82
C GLU A 123 24.42 -22.96 -5.13
N ARG A 124 25.45 -22.27 -5.67
CA ARG A 124 25.85 -20.95 -5.17
C ARG A 124 24.73 -19.91 -5.30
N LEU A 125 24.00 -19.94 -6.42
CA LEU A 125 22.86 -19.07 -6.62
C LEU A 125 21.73 -19.38 -5.62
N ARG A 126 21.50 -20.66 -5.30
CA ARG A 126 20.52 -21.07 -4.28
C ARG A 126 20.89 -20.45 -2.93
N GLN A 127 22.15 -20.57 -2.51
CA GLN A 127 22.62 -19.96 -1.25
C GLN A 127 22.41 -18.44 -1.26
N GLN A 128 22.81 -17.75 -2.33
CA GLN A 128 22.66 -16.29 -2.43
C GLN A 128 21.20 -15.79 -2.47
N LEU A 129 20.26 -16.63 -2.90
CA LEU A 129 18.85 -16.27 -3.04
C LEU A 129 18.02 -16.56 -1.79
N PHE A 130 18.40 -17.57 -0.99
CA PHE A 130 17.54 -18.12 0.07
C PHE A 130 18.19 -18.14 1.47
N GLU A 131 19.46 -17.77 1.60
CA GLU A 131 20.14 -17.53 2.89
C GLU A 131 20.45 -16.05 3.07
#